data_AF-G0LFX9-F1
#
_entry.id   AF-G0LFX9-F1
#
_cell.length_a   1.000
_cell.length_b   1.000
_cell.length_c   1.000
_cell.angle_alpha   90.00
_cell.angle_beta   90.00
_cell.angle_gamma   90.00
#
_symmetry.space_group_name_H-M   'P 1'
#
loop_
_entity.id
_entity.type
_entity.pdbx_description
1 polymer ?
#
loop_
_entity_poly.entity_id
_entity_poly.type
_entity_poly.pdbx_seq_one_letter_code
_entity_poly.pdbx_strand_id
1 'polypeptide(L)'
;MSGDETTEVESEDETTRTDTTVKTETETETETEPETTLDIEAAAEQEASIEALQNTVEEQGDRIEELEDLVLDLSARVASGDATGVCPDCHGPVIKSNPFFRSAKIKCSDCGRVFHEY
;
A
#
# COMPACT_ATOMS: atom_id res chain seq x y z
N MET A 1 0.47 32.42 37.20
CA MET A 1 -0.67 32.21 38.11
C MET A 1 -1.75 33.20 37.73
N SER A 2 -3.01 32.77 37.81
CA SER A 2 -4.25 33.49 37.45
C SER A 2 -4.51 33.51 35.94
N GLY A 3 -5.45 32.78 35.34
CA GLY A 3 -6.68 32.19 35.87
C GLY A 3 -7.80 33.21 35.82
N ASP A 4 -8.62 33.17 34.77
CA ASP A 4 -10.09 33.30 34.76
C ASP A 4 -10.57 33.43 33.30
N GLU A 5 -11.36 32.48 32.81
CA GLU A 5 -12.40 32.76 31.81
C GLU A 5 -13.42 31.62 31.88
N THR A 6 -14.37 31.77 32.80
CA THR A 6 -15.64 31.06 32.78
C THR A 6 -16.54 31.75 31.77
N THR A 7 -17.05 31.03 30.78
CA THR A 7 -18.29 31.41 30.11
C THR A 7 -19.18 30.19 30.05
N GLU A 8 -20.14 30.20 30.95
CA GLU A 8 -21.31 29.34 30.98
C GLU A 8 -22.18 29.66 29.76
N VAL A 9 -22.61 28.63 29.03
CA VAL A 9 -23.75 28.72 28.13
C VAL A 9 -24.73 27.64 28.56
N GLU A 10 -25.78 28.09 29.24
CA GLU A 10 -26.95 27.30 29.61
C GLU A 10 -27.81 27.00 28.37
N SER A 11 -28.26 25.75 28.33
CA SER A 11 -29.60 25.25 27.95
C SER A 11 -30.37 25.91 26.81
N GLU A 12 -30.65 25.10 25.78
CA GLU A 12 -31.97 25.05 25.13
C GLU A 12 -32.35 23.57 24.88
N ASP A 13 -33.14 23.03 25.81
CA ASP A 13 -33.89 21.78 25.69
C ASP A 13 -35.17 22.07 24.90
N GLU A 14 -35.24 21.65 23.63
CA GLU A 14 -36.53 21.57 22.93
C GLU A 14 -36.48 20.54 21.79
N THR A 15 -36.74 19.27 22.11
CA THR A 15 -37.25 18.31 21.12
C THR A 15 -38.50 17.64 21.63
N THR A 16 -39.64 18.32 21.45
CA THR A 16 -40.95 17.70 21.45
C THR A 16 -41.17 17.01 20.10
N ARG A 17 -41.38 15.69 20.08
CA ARG A 17 -41.99 14.97 18.95
C ARG A 17 -42.67 13.69 19.41
N THR A 18 -43.94 13.87 19.78
CA THR A 18 -45.10 13.03 19.46
C THR A 18 -44.91 11.51 19.39
N ASP A 19 -45.41 10.84 20.44
CA ASP A 19 -45.98 9.49 20.37
C ASP A 19 -46.94 9.36 19.18
N THR A 20 -46.47 8.72 18.10
CA THR A 20 -47.36 8.17 17.08
C THR A 20 -47.46 6.68 17.33
N THR A 21 -48.58 6.29 17.90
CA THR A 21 -49.02 4.90 18.04
C THR A 21 -49.21 4.34 16.64
N VAL A 22 -48.23 3.60 16.13
CA VAL A 22 -48.39 2.85 14.88
C VAL A 22 -49.29 1.65 15.19
N LYS A 23 -50.56 1.77 14.80
CA LYS A 23 -51.47 0.64 14.73
C LYS A 23 -50.92 -0.35 13.73
N THR A 24 -50.70 -1.56 14.22
CA THR A 24 -50.51 -2.78 13.44
C THR A 24 -51.68 -2.95 12.47
N GLU A 25 -51.45 -2.69 11.20
CA GLU A 25 -52.24 -3.25 10.11
C GLU A 25 -51.41 -4.40 9.54
N THR A 26 -51.86 -5.62 9.84
CA THR A 26 -51.36 -6.85 9.25
C THR A 26 -51.73 -6.84 7.77
N GLU A 27 -50.85 -6.31 6.94
CA GLU A 27 -50.83 -6.68 5.52
C GLU A 27 -50.18 -8.05 5.43
N THR A 28 -50.95 -9.02 4.94
CA THR A 28 -50.45 -10.33 4.58
C THR A 28 -49.58 -10.15 3.34
N GLU A 29 -48.30 -9.81 3.55
CA GLU A 29 -47.27 -9.97 2.53
C GLU A 29 -47.21 -11.46 2.22
N THR A 30 -47.71 -11.82 1.03
CA THR A 30 -47.44 -13.14 0.48
C THR A 30 -45.95 -13.16 0.22
N GLU A 31 -45.20 -13.75 1.15
CA GLU A 31 -43.76 -13.98 1.09
C GLU A 31 -43.49 -14.84 -0.15
N THR A 32 -43.38 -14.16 -1.28
CA THR A 32 -42.93 -14.76 -2.53
C THR A 32 -41.44 -14.87 -2.31
N GLU A 33 -40.98 -16.04 -1.89
CA GLU A 33 -39.57 -16.35 -1.83
C GLU A 33 -38.97 -15.93 -3.19
N PRO A 34 -37.94 -15.06 -3.22
CA PRO A 34 -37.32 -14.70 -4.47
C PRO A 34 -36.67 -15.95 -5.05
N GLU A 35 -37.31 -16.55 -6.05
CA GLU A 35 -36.72 -17.54 -6.94
C GLU A 35 -35.49 -16.91 -7.59
N THR A 36 -34.33 -17.11 -6.96
CA THR A 36 -33.04 -16.63 -7.44
C THR A 36 -32.64 -17.49 -8.63
N THR A 37 -32.82 -16.95 -9.83
CA THR A 37 -32.29 -17.59 -11.04
C THR A 37 -30.78 -17.38 -11.06
N LEU A 38 -30.04 -18.46 -10.77
CA LEU A 38 -28.58 -18.47 -10.87
C LEU A 38 -28.20 -18.35 -12.35
N ASP A 39 -27.63 -17.21 -12.70
CA ASP A 39 -27.06 -16.98 -14.03
C ASP A 39 -25.74 -17.75 -14.15
N ILE A 40 -25.81 -18.90 -14.84
CA ILE A 40 -24.68 -19.81 -15.02
C ILE A 40 -23.57 -19.15 -15.86
N GLU A 41 -23.92 -18.25 -16.79
CA GLU A 41 -22.94 -17.53 -17.60
C GLU A 41 -22.18 -16.53 -16.71
N ALA A 42 -22.88 -15.78 -15.88
CA ALA A 42 -22.25 -14.87 -14.92
C ALA A 42 -21.34 -15.60 -13.91
N ALA A 43 -21.75 -16.80 -13.47
CA ALA A 43 -20.93 -17.63 -12.59
C ALA A 43 -19.64 -18.12 -13.27
N ALA A 44 -19.72 -18.53 -14.54
CA ALA A 44 -18.56 -18.98 -15.31
C ALA A 44 -17.57 -17.83 -15.60
N GLU A 45 -18.07 -16.63 -15.90
CA GLU A 45 -17.22 -15.43 -16.05
C GLU A 45 -16.53 -15.03 -14.74
N GLN A 46 -17.23 -15.18 -13.62
CA GLN A 46 -16.65 -14.93 -12.29
C GLN A 46 -15.55 -15.94 -11.94
N GLU A 47 -15.75 -17.22 -12.24
CA GLU A 47 -14.75 -18.26 -12.02
C GLU A 47 -13.49 -18.02 -12.86
N ALA A 48 -13.65 -17.69 -14.15
CA ALA A 48 -12.53 -17.36 -15.04
C ALA A 48 -11.74 -16.12 -14.58
N SER A 49 -12.42 -15.11 -14.04
CA SER A 49 -11.76 -13.91 -13.53
C SER A 49 -11.04 -14.17 -12.20
N ILE A 50 -11.58 -15.03 -11.32
CA ILE A 50 -10.89 -15.49 -10.11
C ILE A 50 -9.61 -16.25 -10.48
N GLU A 51 -9.67 -17.18 -11.44
CA GLU A 51 -8.50 -17.93 -11.90
C GLU A 51 -7.41 -17.01 -12.47
N ALA A 52 -7.80 -16.02 -13.28
CA ALA A 52 -6.85 -15.04 -13.82
C ALA A 52 -6.19 -14.19 -12.71
N LEU A 53 -6.96 -13.79 -11.69
CA LEU A 53 -6.43 -13.05 -10.54
C LEU A 53 -5.49 -13.91 -9.70
N GLN A 54 -5.81 -15.18 -9.46
CA GLN A 54 -4.96 -16.12 -8.73
C GLN A 54 -3.61 -16.29 -9.44
N ASN A 55 -3.63 -16.56 -10.74
CA ASN A 55 -2.41 -16.66 -11.54
C ASN A 55 -1.56 -15.38 -11.47
N THR A 56 -2.19 -14.20 -11.53
CA THR A 56 -1.48 -12.92 -11.42
C THR A 56 -0.84 -12.74 -10.04
N VAL A 57 -1.54 -13.14 -8.97
CA VAL A 57 -1.03 -13.06 -7.60
C VAL A 57 0.16 -14.00 -7.41
N GLU A 58 0.10 -15.21 -7.96
CA GLU A 58 1.21 -16.17 -7.94
C GLU A 58 2.44 -15.61 -8.66
N GLU A 59 2.28 -15.11 -9.89
CA GLU A 59 3.38 -14.50 -10.67
C GLU A 59 3.98 -13.28 -9.96
N GLN A 60 3.15 -12.47 -9.30
CA GLN A 60 3.62 -11.35 -8.49
C GLN A 60 4.37 -11.82 -7.24
N GLY A 61 3.93 -12.91 -6.61
CA GLY A 61 4.61 -13.54 -5.48
C GLY A 61 6.03 -13.96 -5.85
N ASP A 62 6.18 -14.73 -6.92
CA ASP A 62 7.49 -15.20 -7.41
C ASP A 62 8.45 -14.03 -7.69
N ARG A 63 7.93 -12.95 -8.28
CA ARG A 63 8.72 -11.75 -8.58
C ARG A 63 9.13 -10.99 -7.32
N ILE A 64 8.28 -10.96 -6.29
CA ILE A 64 8.62 -10.33 -5.01
C ILE A 64 9.74 -11.12 -4.34
N GLU A 65 9.67 -12.45 -4.32
CA GLU A 65 10.71 -13.30 -3.75
C GLU A 65 12.08 -13.06 -4.43
N GLU A 66 12.10 -13.01 -5.77
CA GLU A 66 13.32 -12.69 -6.52
C GLU A 66 13.87 -11.30 -6.12
N LEU A 67 13.02 -10.28 -6.01
CA LEU A 67 13.43 -8.94 -5.62
C LEU A 67 13.95 -8.89 -4.18
N GLU A 68 13.35 -9.62 -3.25
CA GLU A 68 13.80 -9.71 -1.87
C GLU A 68 15.20 -10.31 -1.79
N ASP A 69 15.46 -11.39 -2.52
CA ASP A 69 16.80 -12.00 -2.61
C ASP A 69 17.85 -11.02 -3.17
N LEU A 70 17.51 -10.27 -4.22
CA LEU A 70 18.40 -9.24 -4.77
C LEU A 70 18.70 -8.12 -3.76
N VAL A 71 17.69 -7.71 -2.99
CA VAL A 71 17.85 -6.68 -1.95
C VAL A 71 18.72 -7.19 -0.81
N LEU A 72 18.54 -8.44 -0.38
CA LEU A 72 19.37 -9.06 0.66
C LEU A 72 20.84 -9.12 0.22
N ASP A 73 21.11 -9.54 -1.02
CA ASP A 73 22.44 -9.56 -1.62
C ASP A 73 23.05 -8.14 -1.71
N LEU A 74 22.26 -7.14 -2.13
CA LEU A 74 22.70 -5.75 -2.14
C LEU A 74 23.02 -5.24 -0.73
N SER A 75 22.19 -5.58 0.26
CA SER A 75 22.39 -5.17 1.66
C SER A 75 23.67 -5.77 2.24
N ALA A 76 23.99 -7.02 1.91
CA ALA A 76 25.22 -7.68 2.32
C ALA A 76 26.46 -7.00 1.73
N ARG A 77 26.42 -6.59 0.45
CA ARG A 77 27.52 -5.83 -0.20
C ARG A 77 27.67 -4.41 0.34
N VAL A 78 26.57 -3.75 0.68
CA VAL A 78 26.60 -2.44 1.32
C VAL A 78 27.21 -2.56 2.72
N ALA A 79 26.86 -3.61 3.47
CA ALA A 79 27.43 -3.91 4.77
C ALA A 79 28.93 -4.29 4.69
N SER A 80 29.38 -4.96 3.63
CA SER A 80 30.80 -5.29 3.42
C SER A 80 31.66 -4.08 3.02
N GLY A 81 31.05 -2.95 2.66
CA GLY A 81 31.74 -1.70 2.34
C GLY A 81 32.34 -1.64 0.94
N ASP A 82 32.12 -2.65 0.11
CA ASP A 82 32.75 -2.79 -1.22
C ASP A 82 31.97 -2.06 -2.34
N ALA A 83 30.68 -1.78 -2.15
CA ALA A 83 29.87 -0.94 -3.04
C ALA A 83 28.74 -0.25 -2.25
N THR A 84 28.68 1.08 -2.26
CA THR A 84 27.79 1.87 -1.39
C THR A 84 26.48 2.28 -2.09
N GLY A 85 26.19 1.78 -3.29
CA GLY A 85 24.93 2.09 -3.95
C GLY A 85 24.80 1.62 -5.40
N VAL A 86 23.65 1.93 -5.99
CA VAL A 86 23.29 1.62 -7.38
C VAL A 86 23.16 2.93 -8.16
N CYS A 87 23.75 2.99 -9.35
CA CYS A 87 23.64 4.15 -10.22
C CYS A 87 22.18 4.29 -10.71
N PRO A 88 21.53 5.46 -10.58
CA PRO A 88 20.15 5.64 -11.01
C PRO A 88 19.97 5.64 -12.54
N ASP A 89 21.05 5.77 -13.33
CA ASP A 89 20.94 5.85 -14.79
C ASP A 89 21.16 4.50 -15.48
N CYS A 90 22.13 3.70 -15.00
CA CYS A 90 22.51 2.43 -15.63
C CYS A 90 22.34 1.22 -14.71
N HIS A 91 21.87 1.42 -13.47
CA HIS A 91 21.77 0.39 -12.45
C HIS A 91 23.08 -0.33 -12.11
N GLY A 92 24.23 0.24 -12.51
CA GLY A 92 25.56 -0.28 -12.22
C GLY A 92 26.06 0.01 -10.80
N PRO A 93 27.04 -0.75 -10.28
CA PRO A 93 27.52 -0.60 -8.91
C PRO A 93 28.31 0.69 -8.70
N VAL A 94 28.06 1.35 -7.57
CA VAL A 94 28.72 2.60 -7.14
C VAL A 94 29.80 2.29 -6.11
N ILE A 95 31.03 2.66 -6.41
CA ILE A 95 32.23 2.34 -5.61
C ILE A 95 32.99 3.60 -5.20
N LYS A 96 33.70 3.52 -4.08
CA LYS A 96 34.65 4.55 -3.65
C LYS A 96 36.02 4.27 -4.28
N SER A 97 36.47 5.17 -5.15
CA SER A 97 37.81 5.16 -5.72
C SER A 97 38.74 6.05 -4.89
N ASN A 98 39.83 5.48 -4.37
CA ASN A 98 40.82 6.16 -3.52
C ASN A 98 42.23 6.13 -4.18
N PRO A 99 42.46 6.90 -5.25
CA PRO A 99 43.76 6.98 -5.92
C PRO A 99 44.84 7.56 -4.99
N PHE A 100 46.04 6.99 -5.01
CA PHE A 100 47.16 7.29 -4.08
C PHE A 100 47.63 8.76 -4.06
N PHE A 101 47.24 9.57 -5.06
CA PHE A 101 47.62 10.98 -5.19
C PHE A 101 46.46 11.91 -5.56
N ARG A 102 45.20 11.48 -5.47
CA ARG A 102 44.03 12.34 -5.75
C ARG A 102 42.95 12.17 -4.69
N SER A 103 42.03 13.14 -4.64
CA SER A 103 40.79 13.08 -3.87
C SER A 103 40.06 11.75 -4.08
N ALA A 104 39.50 11.23 -3.00
CA ALA A 104 38.62 10.08 -3.10
C ALA A 104 37.34 10.48 -3.86
N LYS A 105 36.82 9.61 -4.71
CA LYS A 105 35.57 9.86 -5.45
C LYS A 105 34.65 8.67 -5.38
N ILE A 106 33.36 8.93 -5.18
CA ILE A 106 32.30 7.95 -5.32
C ILE A 106 31.81 7.99 -6.77
N LYS A 107 31.95 6.89 -7.51
CA LYS A 107 31.55 6.81 -8.92
C LYS A 107 30.90 5.48 -9.28
N CYS A 108 30.04 5.49 -10.29
CA CYS A 108 29.58 4.27 -10.94
C CYS A 108 30.75 3.62 -11.69
N SER A 109 30.90 2.32 -11.56
CA SER A 109 31.93 1.53 -12.27
C SER A 109 31.60 1.32 -13.75
N ASP A 110 30.32 1.24 -14.11
CA ASP A 110 29.87 0.96 -15.48
C ASP A 110 29.82 2.22 -16.36
N CYS A 111 29.03 3.24 -15.96
CA CYS A 111 28.86 4.46 -16.76
C CYS A 111 29.86 5.58 -16.40
N GLY A 112 30.61 5.43 -15.31
CA GLY A 112 31.62 6.41 -14.88
C GLY A 112 31.07 7.68 -14.22
N ARG A 113 29.75 7.81 -14.04
CA ARG A 113 29.13 8.96 -13.34
C ARG A 113 29.71 9.13 -11.94
N VAL A 114 30.14 10.35 -11.59
CA VAL A 114 30.64 10.71 -10.26
C VAL A 114 29.51 11.31 -9.43
N PHE A 115 29.33 10.81 -8.21
CA PHE A 115 28.30 11.27 -7.27
C PHE A 115 28.85 12.18 -6.19
N HIS A 116 30.09 11.94 -5.76
CA HIS A 116 30.75 12.75 -4.73
C HIS A 116 32.27 12.73 -4.90
N GLU A 117 32.92 13.84 -4.57
CA GLU A 117 34.38 14.01 -4.54
C GLU A 117 34.76 14.61 -3.18
N TYR A 118 35.71 13.96 -2.50
CA TYR A 118 36.18 14.30 -1.15
C TYR A 118 37.40 15.22 -1.16
#